data_AF-A0A914B371-F1
#
_entry.id   AF-A0A914B371-F1
#
_cell.length_a   1.000
_cell.length_b   1.000
_cell.length_c   1.000
_cell.angle_alpha   90.00
_cell.angle_beta   90.00
_cell.angle_gamma   90.00
#
_symmetry.space_group_name_H-M   'P 1'
#
loop_
_entity.id
_entity.type
_entity.pdbx_description
1 polymer ?
#
loop_
_entity_poly.entity_id
_entity_poly.type
_entity_poly.pdbx_seq_one_letter_code
_entity_poly.pdbx_strand_id
1 'polypeptide(L)'
;MRYITFIICLVYVSDVSSALYIPDAETRQMIVNTHNALRRKVATRWADRGLAAGNMRKMSWDADLADEAATMATCESLEDTSDMSWSLGGGSSVMFFEDIETLGHGKNLAVSSNRNIRQMIAEWSAGETHFNYKYQTCAPDYDCTAFKQMIWARASRVGCSLNPYCEQDGESVKVLVCMYDEKVSILFDQYVIGPMCSKCDSPAGFCEDALCVTSCYGSTSGDCGCQKTCHHPDVGEGVLDEHTCTCNCAFGLGPDCEELCENPQPYIDFDFCADMNNPDSCELDQDFQQQNCPANCDYGCRSAP
;
A
#
# COMPACT_ATOMS: atom_id res chain seq x y z
N MET A 1 -63.36 -21.38 38.77
CA MET A 1 -62.03 -21.42 38.13
C MET A 1 -61.98 -20.33 37.07
N ARG A 2 -61.19 -19.27 37.27
CA ARG A 2 -61.00 -18.17 36.32
C ARG A 2 -59.79 -18.50 35.45
N TYR A 3 -59.97 -18.59 34.13
CA TYR A 3 -58.87 -18.81 33.19
C TYR A 3 -58.21 -17.47 32.87
N ILE A 4 -56.92 -17.35 33.21
CA ILE A 4 -56.07 -16.22 32.85
C ILE A 4 -55.54 -16.50 31.45
N THR A 5 -55.91 -15.67 30.48
CA THR A 5 -55.40 -15.76 29.10
C THR A 5 -54.11 -14.96 29.04
N PHE A 6 -52.97 -15.62 28.88
CA PHE A 6 -51.69 -14.97 28.61
C PHE A 6 -51.62 -14.62 27.12
N ILE A 7 -51.64 -13.33 26.81
CA ILE A 7 -51.31 -12.82 25.48
C ILE A 7 -49.78 -12.76 25.39
N ILE A 8 -49.20 -13.69 24.65
CA ILE A 8 -47.78 -13.65 24.30
C ILE A 8 -47.65 -12.67 23.13
N CYS A 9 -47.24 -11.44 23.42
CA CYS A 9 -46.73 -10.53 22.39
C CYS A 9 -45.37 -11.07 21.91
N LEU A 10 -45.37 -11.75 20.77
CA LEU A 10 -44.16 -12.00 20.01
C LEU A 10 -43.68 -10.65 19.45
N VAL A 11 -42.69 -10.06 20.11
CA VAL A 11 -41.91 -8.98 19.51
C VAL A 11 -41.12 -9.62 18.38
N TYR A 12 -41.57 -9.44 17.15
CA TYR A 12 -40.78 -9.71 15.96
C TYR A 12 -39.66 -8.67 15.96
N VAL A 13 -38.51 -9.01 16.55
CA VAL A 13 -37.27 -8.31 16.19
C VAL A 13 -36.98 -8.82 14.79
N SER A 14 -37.28 -8.00 13.77
CA SER A 14 -36.76 -8.23 12.44
C SER A 14 -35.25 -8.08 12.56
N ASP A 15 -34.58 -9.20 12.76
CA ASP A 15 -33.15 -9.32 12.58
C ASP A 15 -32.92 -9.18 11.06
N VAL A 16 -32.97 -7.93 10.58
CA VAL A 16 -32.47 -7.60 9.25
C VAL A 16 -30.96 -7.59 9.42
N SER A 17 -30.38 -8.79 9.53
CA SER A 17 -29.02 -9.00 9.10
C SER A 17 -29.04 -8.65 7.60
N SER A 18 -28.75 -7.39 7.29
CA SER A 18 -28.29 -6.94 6.00
C SER A 18 -27.03 -7.77 5.72
N ALA A 19 -27.22 -8.95 5.14
CA ALA A 19 -26.15 -9.91 4.98
C ALA A 19 -25.08 -9.27 4.11
N LEU A 20 -24.03 -8.79 4.77
CA LEU A 20 -22.82 -8.26 4.16
C LEU A 20 -22.28 -9.33 3.22
N TYR A 21 -22.18 -9.00 1.94
CA TYR A 21 -21.71 -9.92 0.94
C TYR A 21 -20.18 -9.84 0.89
N ILE A 22 -19.54 -10.77 1.59
CA ILE A 22 -18.14 -11.10 1.32
C ILE A 22 -18.11 -11.79 -0.05
N PRO A 23 -17.35 -11.26 -1.04
CA PRO A 23 -17.27 -11.83 -2.37
C PRO A 23 -16.97 -13.34 -2.36
N ASP A 24 -17.49 -14.10 -3.33
CA ASP A 24 -17.11 -15.50 -3.53
C ASP A 24 -15.68 -15.65 -4.06
N ALA A 25 -15.15 -16.88 -4.13
CA ALA A 25 -13.77 -17.14 -4.53
C ALA A 25 -13.42 -16.60 -5.93
N GLU A 26 -14.33 -16.69 -6.90
CA GLU A 26 -14.11 -16.16 -8.25
C GLU A 26 -14.01 -14.63 -8.23
N THR A 27 -14.90 -13.99 -7.48
CA THR A 27 -14.93 -12.54 -7.32
C THR A 27 -13.72 -12.04 -6.51
N ARG A 28 -13.31 -12.73 -5.45
CA ARG A 28 -12.06 -12.44 -4.70
C ARG A 28 -10.86 -12.46 -5.62
N GLN A 29 -10.74 -13.51 -6.44
CA GLN A 29 -9.64 -13.62 -7.41
C GLN A 29 -9.70 -12.50 -8.46
N MET A 30 -10.89 -12.14 -8.92
CA MET A 30 -11.09 -11.01 -9.84
C MET A 30 -10.62 -9.68 -9.24
N ILE A 31 -10.95 -9.42 -7.97
CA ILE A 31 -10.52 -8.21 -7.25
C ILE A 31 -9.00 -8.17 -7.18
N VAL A 32 -8.36 -9.23 -6.68
CA VAL A 32 -6.90 -9.33 -6.57
C VAL A 32 -6.21 -9.17 -7.93
N ASN A 33 -6.74 -9.84 -8.96
CA ASN A 33 -6.20 -9.75 -10.32
C ASN A 33 -6.30 -8.34 -10.89
N THR A 34 -7.40 -7.62 -10.60
CA THR A 34 -7.60 -6.24 -11.06
C THR A 34 -6.58 -5.30 -10.40
N HIS A 35 -6.34 -5.45 -9.09
CA HIS A 35 -5.31 -4.69 -8.37
C HIS A 35 -3.91 -4.99 -8.92
N ASN A 36 -3.54 -6.26 -9.03
CA ASN A 36 -2.23 -6.65 -9.54
C ASN A 36 -2.01 -6.28 -11.00
N ALA A 37 -3.05 -6.27 -11.85
CA ALA A 37 -2.94 -5.77 -13.22
C ALA A 37 -2.60 -4.28 -13.26
N LEU A 38 -3.23 -3.47 -12.40
CA LEU A 38 -2.89 -2.05 -12.27
C LEU A 38 -1.47 -1.86 -11.74
N ARG A 39 -1.08 -2.61 -10.70
CA ARG A 39 0.25 -2.52 -10.08
C ARG A 39 1.36 -2.90 -11.07
N ARG A 40 1.18 -3.94 -11.88
CA ARG A 40 2.10 -4.30 -12.97
C ARG A 40 2.20 -3.21 -14.04
N LYS A 41 1.06 -2.65 -14.42
CA LYS A 41 1.02 -1.52 -15.35
C LYS A 41 1.84 -0.37 -14.79
N VAL A 42 1.66 0.02 -13.53
CA VAL A 42 2.44 1.10 -12.89
C VAL A 42 3.92 0.74 -12.81
N ALA A 43 4.26 -0.50 -12.46
CA ALA A 43 5.64 -0.96 -12.36
C ALA A 43 6.39 -0.91 -13.70
N THR A 44 5.69 -0.95 -14.84
CA THR A 44 6.31 -1.03 -16.18
C THR A 44 6.11 0.21 -17.06
N ARG A 45 5.07 1.01 -16.83
CA ARG A 45 4.58 2.05 -17.77
C ARG A 45 5.61 3.09 -18.21
N TRP A 46 6.60 3.39 -17.36
CA TRP A 46 7.59 4.43 -17.60
C TRP A 46 9.03 3.94 -17.40
N ALA A 47 9.27 2.64 -17.65
CA ALA A 47 10.61 2.06 -17.56
C ALA A 47 11.60 2.76 -18.51
N ASP A 48 11.15 3.16 -19.71
CA ASP A 48 11.92 3.93 -20.69
C ASP A 48 12.35 5.32 -20.21
N ARG A 49 11.66 5.86 -19.21
CA ARG A 49 11.94 7.17 -18.60
C ARG A 49 12.58 7.06 -17.22
N GLY A 50 12.92 5.85 -16.77
CA GLY A 50 13.47 5.61 -15.43
C GLY A 50 12.50 5.93 -14.30
N LEU A 51 11.18 5.83 -14.53
CA LEU A 51 10.14 6.09 -13.51
C LEU A 51 9.32 4.84 -13.16
N ALA A 52 9.85 3.66 -13.50
CA ALA A 52 9.28 2.38 -13.10
C ALA A 52 9.26 2.22 -11.57
N ALA A 53 8.41 1.31 -11.08
CA ALA A 53 8.33 1.00 -9.65
C ALA A 53 9.23 -0.19 -9.33
N GLY A 54 10.26 0.03 -8.51
CA GLY A 54 11.22 -1.00 -8.15
C GLY A 54 10.76 -1.95 -7.06
N ASN A 55 9.83 -1.53 -6.20
CA ASN A 55 9.45 -2.25 -4.97
C ASN A 55 7.96 -2.64 -4.91
N MET A 56 7.26 -2.67 -6.03
CA MET A 56 5.79 -2.86 -6.06
C MET A 56 5.40 -4.28 -5.63
N ARG A 57 4.88 -4.48 -4.41
CA ARG A 57 4.48 -5.82 -3.93
C ARG A 57 3.27 -6.39 -4.66
N LYS A 58 3.23 -7.69 -4.87
CA LYS A 58 2.03 -8.40 -5.33
C LYS A 58 1.01 -8.48 -4.20
N MET A 59 -0.24 -8.16 -4.50
CA MET A 59 -1.34 -8.29 -3.55
C MET A 59 -1.93 -9.70 -3.54
N SER A 60 -2.33 -10.18 -2.37
CA SER A 60 -3.16 -11.38 -2.18
C SER A 60 -4.48 -11.04 -1.47
N TRP A 61 -5.45 -11.95 -1.54
CA TRP A 61 -6.68 -11.80 -0.75
C TRP A 61 -6.39 -12.07 0.73
N ASP A 62 -7.01 -11.30 1.61
CA ASP A 62 -6.99 -11.51 3.06
C ASP A 62 -8.43 -11.54 3.60
N ALA A 63 -8.76 -12.60 4.34
CA ALA A 63 -10.10 -12.82 4.85
C ALA A 63 -10.42 -11.93 6.06
N ASP A 64 -9.43 -11.66 6.91
CA ASP A 64 -9.61 -10.82 8.09
C ASP A 64 -9.86 -9.36 7.67
N LEU A 65 -9.14 -8.88 6.64
CA LEU A 65 -9.42 -7.59 6.00
C LEU A 65 -10.81 -7.54 5.34
N ALA A 66 -11.31 -8.68 4.83
CA ALA A 66 -12.65 -8.73 4.25
C ALA A 66 -13.75 -8.71 5.31
N ASP A 67 -13.51 -9.33 6.46
CA ASP A 67 -14.38 -9.26 7.63
C ASP A 67 -14.39 -7.83 8.20
N GLU A 68 -13.23 -7.16 8.26
CA GLU A 68 -13.16 -5.73 8.62
C GLU A 68 -13.87 -4.85 7.59
N ALA A 69 -13.69 -5.11 6.30
CA ALA A 69 -14.45 -4.40 5.25
C ALA A 69 -15.96 -4.59 5.43
N ALA A 70 -16.40 -5.75 5.92
CA ALA A 70 -17.80 -6.03 6.18
C ALA A 70 -18.35 -5.17 7.34
N THR A 71 -17.59 -4.95 8.41
CA THR A 71 -18.03 -4.05 9.50
C THR A 71 -18.19 -2.60 9.04
N MET A 72 -17.49 -2.21 7.98
CA MET A 72 -17.51 -0.85 7.42
C MET A 72 -18.48 -0.66 6.25
N ALA A 73 -18.88 -1.73 5.56
CA ALA A 73 -19.82 -1.66 4.44
C ALA A 73 -21.29 -1.51 4.89
N THR A 74 -21.55 -0.60 5.84
CA THR A 74 -22.89 -0.31 6.36
C THR A 74 -23.55 0.77 5.52
N CYS A 75 -24.89 0.89 5.57
CA CYS A 75 -25.57 2.00 4.92
C CYS A 75 -25.37 3.32 5.67
N GLU A 76 -24.98 3.29 6.95
CA GLU A 76 -24.56 4.46 7.72
C GLU A 76 -23.29 5.11 7.13
N SER A 77 -22.42 4.32 6.47
CA SER A 77 -21.27 4.87 5.75
C SER A 77 -21.67 5.84 4.62
N LEU A 78 -22.94 5.84 4.19
CA LEU A 78 -23.48 6.82 3.24
C LEU A 78 -23.75 8.18 3.89
N GLU A 79 -24.07 8.22 5.18
CA GLU A 79 -24.28 9.49 5.89
C GLU A 79 -22.96 10.26 6.02
N ASP A 80 -21.86 9.53 6.25
CA ASP A 80 -20.48 10.05 6.23
C ASP A 80 -20.06 10.53 4.82
N THR A 81 -20.74 10.07 3.77
CA THR A 81 -20.52 10.54 2.38
C THR A 81 -21.27 11.82 2.04
N SER A 82 -22.22 12.25 2.90
CA SER A 82 -22.97 13.50 2.67
C SER A 82 -22.14 14.77 2.97
N ASP A 83 -21.12 14.67 3.82
CA ASP A 83 -20.05 15.68 3.97
C ASP A 83 -18.86 15.40 3.04
N MET A 84 -18.76 14.20 2.47
CA MET A 84 -17.75 13.78 1.49
C MET A 84 -18.24 13.97 0.05
N SER A 85 -18.55 15.21 -0.30
CA SER A 85 -18.70 15.59 -1.71
C SER A 85 -17.40 15.31 -2.46
N TRP A 86 -17.31 14.20 -3.19
CA TRP A 86 -16.82 14.21 -4.57
C TRP A 86 -17.14 12.90 -5.32
N SER A 87 -18.17 12.96 -6.14
CA SER A 87 -18.17 12.28 -7.43
C SER A 87 -18.11 13.40 -8.48
N LEU A 88 -17.18 13.30 -9.42
CA LEU A 88 -17.00 14.22 -10.56
C LEU A 88 -16.33 15.56 -10.22
N GLY A 89 -15.00 15.55 -10.07
CA GLY A 89 -14.12 16.70 -10.34
C GLY A 89 -14.47 18.02 -9.66
N GLY A 90 -13.83 18.29 -8.52
CA GLY A 90 -13.74 19.66 -8.02
C GLY A 90 -13.50 19.78 -6.52
N GLY A 91 -12.24 20.04 -6.16
CA GLY A 91 -11.93 20.97 -5.07
C GLY A 91 -11.55 20.35 -3.73
N SER A 92 -10.36 20.74 -3.26
CA SER A 92 -9.77 20.43 -1.98
C SER A 92 -10.66 20.72 -0.76
N SER A 93 -10.86 19.69 0.05
CA SER A 93 -10.85 19.82 1.51
C SER A 93 -9.61 19.12 2.01
N VAL A 94 -8.56 19.90 2.23
CA VAL A 94 -7.34 19.44 2.90
C VAL A 94 -7.71 19.16 4.36
N MET A 95 -8.06 17.92 4.67
CA MET A 95 -8.23 17.45 6.05
C MET A 95 -6.84 17.33 6.68
N PHE A 96 -6.34 18.44 7.22
CA PHE A 96 -4.94 18.55 7.63
C PHE A 96 -4.59 17.89 8.97
N PHE A 97 -5.51 17.26 9.72
CA PHE A 97 -5.15 16.83 11.10
C PHE A 97 -5.70 15.50 11.63
N GLU A 98 -6.53 14.72 10.92
CA GLU A 98 -6.96 13.38 11.41
C GLU A 98 -6.24 12.20 10.75
N ASP A 99 -5.57 12.39 9.61
CA ASP A 99 -4.95 11.31 8.83
C ASP A 99 -3.41 11.30 8.84
N ILE A 100 -2.76 11.93 9.83
CA ILE A 100 -1.29 11.87 9.99
C ILE A 100 -0.83 10.53 10.61
N GLU A 101 -1.74 9.70 11.11
CA GLU A 101 -1.38 8.33 11.47
C GLU A 101 -1.12 7.52 10.19
N THR A 102 0.18 7.36 9.90
CA THR A 102 0.71 6.51 8.82
C THR A 102 0.60 5.01 9.15
N LEU A 103 0.16 4.67 10.36
CA LEU A 103 0.02 3.30 10.85
C LEU A 103 -1.45 2.90 10.82
N GLY A 104 -1.75 1.77 10.17
CA GLY A 104 -3.10 1.21 10.12
C GLY A 104 -3.44 0.62 8.76
N HIS A 105 -4.64 0.04 8.68
CA HIS A 105 -5.19 -0.50 7.45
C HIS A 105 -5.68 0.63 6.52
N GLY A 106 -5.45 0.48 5.22
CA GLY A 106 -5.98 1.38 4.20
C GLY A 106 -7.44 1.07 3.90
N LYS A 107 -8.18 2.03 3.34
CA LYS A 107 -9.60 1.88 2.97
C LYS A 107 -9.90 2.58 1.67
N ASN A 108 -10.56 1.88 0.74
CA ASN A 108 -11.27 2.48 -0.38
C ASN A 108 -12.76 2.17 -0.28
N LEU A 109 -13.61 3.16 -0.57
CA LEU A 109 -15.06 3.03 -0.60
C LEU A 109 -15.59 3.44 -1.98
N ALA A 110 -16.60 2.74 -2.46
CA ALA A 110 -17.33 3.09 -3.68
C ALA A 110 -18.83 2.89 -3.46
N VAL A 111 -19.63 3.81 -3.99
CA VAL A 111 -21.10 3.75 -3.95
C VAL A 111 -21.62 3.78 -5.38
N SER A 112 -22.54 2.88 -5.72
CA SER A 112 -23.15 2.88 -7.05
C SER A 112 -24.49 2.16 -7.10
N SER A 113 -25.44 2.71 -7.86
CA SER A 113 -26.74 2.06 -8.14
C SER A 113 -26.68 1.01 -9.25
N ASN A 114 -25.77 1.15 -10.22
CA ASN A 114 -25.78 0.34 -11.45
C ASN A 114 -24.47 -0.40 -11.75
N ARG A 115 -23.36 -0.08 -11.05
CA ARG A 115 -22.07 -0.73 -11.31
C ARG A 115 -21.95 -2.10 -10.64
N ASN A 116 -21.12 -2.93 -11.24
CA ASN A 116 -20.60 -4.14 -10.60
C ASN A 116 -19.27 -3.85 -9.89
N ILE A 117 -18.79 -4.79 -9.07
CA ILE A 117 -17.56 -4.63 -8.27
C ILE A 117 -16.35 -4.24 -9.14
N ARG A 118 -16.18 -4.86 -10.32
CA ARG A 118 -15.08 -4.54 -11.24
C ARG A 118 -15.13 -3.08 -11.68
N GLN A 119 -16.32 -2.58 -12.03
CA GLN A 119 -16.50 -1.20 -12.47
C GLN A 119 -16.29 -0.20 -11.33
N MET A 120 -16.69 -0.55 -10.10
CA MET A 120 -16.44 0.27 -8.91
C MET A 120 -14.94 0.38 -8.60
N ILE A 121 -14.20 -0.74 -8.66
CA ILE A 121 -12.73 -0.74 -8.52
C ILE A 121 -12.06 0.06 -9.65
N ALA A 122 -12.58 -0.02 -10.87
CA ALA A 122 -12.06 0.76 -11.99
C ALA A 122 -12.22 2.28 -11.79
N GLU A 123 -13.23 2.74 -11.05
CA GLU A 123 -13.37 4.17 -10.70
C GLU A 123 -12.24 4.65 -9.82
N TRP A 124 -11.84 3.87 -8.81
CA TRP A 124 -10.66 4.20 -7.99
C TRP A 124 -9.41 4.35 -8.85
N SER A 125 -9.27 3.53 -9.90
CA SER A 125 -8.12 3.62 -10.81
C SER A 125 -8.12 4.86 -11.70
N ALA A 126 -9.25 5.57 -11.84
CA ALA A 126 -9.37 6.74 -12.71
C ALA A 126 -8.50 7.92 -12.26
N GLY A 127 -8.12 7.98 -10.97
CA GLY A 127 -7.16 8.97 -10.46
C GLY A 127 -5.80 8.96 -11.19
N GLU A 128 -5.49 7.87 -11.90
CA GLU A 128 -4.31 7.76 -12.76
C GLU A 128 -4.17 8.94 -13.75
N THR A 129 -5.28 9.46 -14.30
CA THR A 129 -5.22 10.55 -15.30
C THR A 129 -4.72 11.87 -14.73
N HIS A 130 -4.72 12.01 -13.41
CA HIS A 130 -4.30 13.20 -12.68
C HIS A 130 -3.04 12.96 -11.84
N PHE A 131 -2.46 11.76 -11.90
CA PHE A 131 -1.28 11.40 -11.11
C PHE A 131 0.02 11.70 -11.85
N ASN A 132 0.91 12.45 -11.19
CA ASN A 132 2.24 12.73 -11.69
C ASN A 132 3.23 11.68 -11.16
N TYR A 133 3.63 10.73 -11.99
CA TYR A 133 4.55 9.65 -11.62
C TYR A 133 5.96 10.10 -11.23
N LYS A 134 6.43 11.26 -11.71
CA LYS A 134 7.77 11.75 -11.40
C LYS A 134 7.86 12.26 -9.96
N TYR A 135 6.82 12.94 -9.52
CA TYR A 135 6.75 13.53 -8.18
C TYR A 135 5.84 12.77 -7.22
N GLN A 136 5.16 11.73 -7.73
CA GLN A 136 4.15 10.93 -7.04
C GLN A 136 3.06 11.79 -6.37
N THR A 137 2.68 12.87 -7.05
CA THR A 137 1.68 13.84 -6.60
C THR A 137 0.40 13.75 -7.43
N CYS A 138 -0.71 14.17 -6.84
CA CYS A 138 -1.96 14.37 -7.58
C CYS A 138 -2.01 15.81 -8.11
N ALA A 139 -2.58 16.02 -9.29
CA ALA A 139 -2.84 17.35 -9.80
C ALA A 139 -3.75 18.15 -8.84
N PRO A 140 -3.56 19.47 -8.70
CA PRO A 140 -4.45 20.30 -7.88
C PRO A 140 -5.91 20.12 -8.29
N ASP A 141 -6.82 20.21 -7.31
CA ASP A 141 -8.28 20.09 -7.47
C ASP A 141 -8.81 18.70 -7.87
N TYR A 142 -7.94 17.70 -8.02
CA TYR A 142 -8.30 16.30 -8.23
C TYR A 142 -8.00 15.46 -6.99
N ASP A 143 -8.78 14.41 -6.79
CA ASP A 143 -8.52 13.41 -5.77
C ASP A 143 -7.97 12.12 -6.41
N CYS A 144 -6.76 11.75 -5.98
CA CYS A 144 -6.08 10.52 -6.38
C CYS A 144 -5.95 9.53 -5.21
N THR A 145 -6.56 9.78 -4.05
CA THR A 145 -6.35 9.01 -2.80
C THR A 145 -6.65 7.53 -2.99
N ALA A 146 -7.79 7.21 -3.61
CA ALA A 146 -8.15 5.83 -3.89
C ALA A 146 -7.16 5.16 -4.88
N PHE A 147 -6.72 5.88 -5.91
CA PHE A 147 -5.70 5.40 -6.85
C PHE A 147 -4.37 5.15 -6.15
N LYS A 148 -3.90 6.11 -5.35
CA LYS A 148 -2.66 6.02 -4.58
C LYS A 148 -2.66 4.81 -3.64
N GLN A 149 -3.79 4.52 -2.98
CA GLN A 149 -3.94 3.32 -2.16
C GLN A 149 -3.80 2.03 -2.98
N MET A 150 -4.39 1.95 -4.17
CA MET A 150 -4.26 0.78 -5.04
C MET A 150 -2.81 0.53 -5.48
N ILE A 151 -2.02 1.60 -5.63
CA ILE A 151 -0.62 1.55 -6.07
C ILE A 151 0.38 1.69 -4.92
N TRP A 152 -0.08 1.66 -3.66
CA TRP A 152 0.79 1.72 -2.49
C TRP A 152 1.68 0.48 -2.46
N ALA A 153 2.99 0.63 -2.74
CA ALA A 153 3.89 -0.49 -2.97
C ALA A 153 4.02 -1.42 -1.77
N ARG A 154 3.89 -0.87 -0.55
CA ARG A 154 4.06 -1.64 0.68
C ARG A 154 2.84 -2.50 1.05
N ALA A 155 1.63 -2.07 0.67
CA ALA A 155 0.43 -2.89 0.81
C ALA A 155 0.53 -4.16 -0.05
N SER A 156 0.28 -5.30 0.59
CA SER A 156 0.43 -6.64 0.01
C SER A 156 -0.82 -7.50 0.15
N ARG A 157 -1.85 -7.01 0.84
CA ARG A 157 -3.08 -7.73 1.08
C ARG A 157 -4.28 -6.83 0.92
N VAL A 158 -5.37 -7.41 0.42
CA VAL A 158 -6.65 -6.72 0.23
C VAL A 158 -7.80 -7.65 0.59
N GLY A 159 -8.79 -7.13 1.30
CA GLY A 159 -10.05 -7.81 1.58
C GLY A 159 -11.20 -6.84 1.37
N CYS A 160 -12.29 -7.29 0.76
CA CYS A 160 -13.40 -6.42 0.42
C CYS A 160 -14.74 -7.03 0.83
N SER A 161 -15.72 -6.16 1.05
CA SER A 161 -17.11 -6.53 1.31
C SER A 161 -18.05 -5.58 0.58
N LEU A 162 -19.18 -6.11 0.12
CA LEU A 162 -20.23 -5.36 -0.58
C LEU A 162 -21.51 -5.42 0.23
N ASN A 163 -22.17 -4.28 0.40
CA ASN A 163 -23.55 -4.22 0.84
C ASN A 163 -24.43 -3.74 -0.32
N PRO A 164 -25.24 -4.61 -0.92
CA PRO A 164 -26.04 -4.27 -2.08
C PRO A 164 -27.43 -3.69 -1.73
N TYR A 165 -27.73 -3.51 -0.44
CA TYR A 165 -29.09 -3.23 0.05
C TYR A 165 -29.24 -1.84 0.66
N CYS A 166 -28.38 -0.90 0.29
CA CYS A 166 -28.49 0.47 0.79
C CYS A 166 -29.41 1.33 -0.07
N GLU A 167 -29.86 2.44 0.49
CA GLU A 167 -30.68 3.42 -0.18
C GLU A 167 -30.07 4.81 0.04
N GLN A 168 -29.97 5.60 -1.02
CA GLN A 168 -29.51 6.99 -0.99
C GLN A 168 -30.47 7.82 -1.84
N ASP A 169 -31.05 8.87 -1.27
CA ASP A 169 -32.02 9.76 -1.94
C ASP A 169 -33.20 9.02 -2.60
N GLY A 170 -33.66 7.92 -2.01
CA GLY A 170 -34.75 7.10 -2.55
C GLY A 170 -34.35 6.13 -3.66
N GLU A 171 -33.05 6.04 -4.00
CA GLU A 171 -32.51 5.10 -4.97
C GLU A 171 -31.76 3.95 -4.28
N SER A 172 -31.98 2.72 -4.74
CA SER A 172 -31.20 1.57 -4.28
C SER A 172 -29.75 1.67 -4.76
N VAL A 173 -28.81 1.64 -3.81
CA VAL A 173 -27.37 1.74 -4.05
C VAL A 173 -26.62 0.60 -3.39
N LYS A 174 -25.44 0.30 -3.93
CA LYS A 174 -24.49 -0.67 -3.39
C LYS A 174 -23.29 0.06 -2.81
N VAL A 175 -22.83 -0.36 -1.65
CA VAL A 175 -21.61 0.13 -1.00
C VAL A 175 -20.55 -0.96 -1.05
N LEU A 176 -19.43 -0.69 -1.71
CA LEU A 176 -18.26 -1.55 -1.74
C LEU A 176 -17.17 -0.92 -0.85
N VAL A 177 -16.65 -1.69 0.09
CA VAL A 177 -15.47 -1.32 0.87
C VAL A 177 -14.37 -2.33 0.61
N CYS A 178 -13.15 -1.85 0.38
CA CYS A 178 -11.94 -2.65 0.34
C CYS A 178 -10.95 -2.12 1.37
N MET A 179 -10.50 -3.02 2.25
CA MET A 179 -9.46 -2.78 3.23
C MET A 179 -8.11 -3.31 2.73
N TYR A 180 -7.05 -2.61 3.09
CA TYR A 180 -5.67 -2.94 2.73
C TYR A 180 -4.84 -3.09 4.00
N ASP A 181 -3.86 -3.98 4.00
CA ASP A 181 -3.00 -4.20 5.17
C ASP A 181 -2.12 -2.99 5.55
N GLU A 182 -1.94 -2.06 4.63
CA GLU A 182 -1.23 -0.80 4.92
C GLU A 182 -1.93 0.39 4.27
N LYS A 183 -2.16 1.43 5.08
CA LYS A 183 -2.71 2.70 4.63
C LYS A 183 -1.67 3.47 3.82
N VAL A 184 -2.13 4.07 2.73
CA VAL A 184 -1.31 4.99 1.93
C VAL A 184 -0.92 6.20 2.77
N SER A 185 0.38 6.52 2.78
CA SER A 185 0.86 7.78 3.35
C SER A 185 0.80 8.88 2.31
N ILE A 186 0.27 10.05 2.70
CA ILE A 186 0.30 11.26 1.87
C ILE A 186 1.67 11.94 1.87
N LEU A 187 2.54 11.61 2.82
CA LEU A 187 3.87 12.21 3.01
C LEU A 187 4.98 11.45 2.29
N PHE A 188 4.73 10.18 1.95
CA PHE A 188 5.72 9.31 1.33
C PHE A 188 5.35 9.00 -0.12
N ASP A 189 6.39 8.73 -0.92
CA ASP A 189 6.23 8.24 -2.28
C ASP A 189 5.48 6.90 -2.29
N GLN A 190 4.56 6.74 -3.23
CA GLN A 190 3.72 5.54 -3.34
C GLN A 190 4.52 4.27 -3.64
N TYR A 191 5.66 4.43 -4.32
CA TYR A 191 6.62 3.37 -4.60
C TYR A 191 8.03 3.97 -4.75
N VAL A 192 9.06 3.14 -4.65
CA VAL A 192 10.44 3.57 -4.91
C VAL A 192 10.70 3.51 -6.41
N ILE A 193 11.17 4.61 -6.99
CA ILE A 193 11.53 4.67 -8.40
C ILE A 193 12.77 3.80 -8.65
N GLY A 194 12.67 2.91 -9.63
CA GLY A 194 13.76 2.03 -10.04
C GLY A 194 13.30 1.03 -11.10
N PRO A 195 14.22 0.32 -11.77
CA PRO A 195 13.85 -0.79 -12.63
C PRO A 195 12.91 -1.76 -11.91
N MET A 196 11.96 -2.36 -12.62
CA MET A 196 10.99 -3.28 -12.02
C MET A 196 11.67 -4.35 -11.17
N CYS A 197 11.16 -4.55 -9.96
CA CYS A 197 11.70 -5.46 -8.96
C CYS A 197 13.14 -5.20 -8.46
N SER A 198 13.82 -4.13 -8.89
CA SER A 198 15.18 -3.85 -8.42
C SER A 198 15.22 -3.48 -6.93
N LYS A 199 14.08 -3.06 -6.37
CA LYS A 199 13.95 -2.62 -4.98
C LYS A 199 13.04 -3.56 -4.16
N CYS A 200 12.86 -4.80 -4.60
CA CYS A 200 12.15 -5.81 -3.82
C CYS A 200 12.94 -6.13 -2.55
N ASP A 201 12.29 -6.12 -1.40
CA ASP A 201 12.94 -6.36 -0.11
C ASP A 201 12.10 -7.29 0.77
N SER A 202 12.72 -7.81 1.82
CA SER A 202 12.10 -8.71 2.78
C SER A 202 10.75 -8.18 3.27
N PRO A 203 9.73 -9.06 3.40
CA PRO A 203 9.76 -10.50 3.10
C PRO A 203 9.54 -10.84 1.62
N ALA A 204 9.41 -9.86 0.73
CA ALA A 204 9.06 -10.02 -0.68
C ALA A 204 10.26 -9.75 -1.61
N GLY A 205 11.34 -10.51 -1.47
CA GLY A 205 12.58 -10.28 -2.22
C GLY A 205 12.57 -10.73 -3.69
N PHE A 206 11.68 -11.65 -4.07
CA PHE A 206 11.62 -12.20 -5.43
C PHE A 206 10.77 -11.34 -6.36
N CYS A 207 10.96 -11.51 -7.67
CA CYS A 207 10.16 -10.87 -8.71
C CYS A 207 9.26 -11.88 -9.39
N GLU A 208 8.00 -11.52 -9.63
CA GLU A 208 7.07 -12.25 -10.50
C GLU A 208 6.28 -11.24 -11.34
N ASP A 209 6.48 -11.24 -12.66
CA ASP A 209 5.79 -10.35 -13.60
C ASP A 209 5.83 -8.87 -13.16
N ALA A 210 7.01 -8.34 -12.84
CA ALA A 210 7.23 -6.96 -12.34
C ALA A 210 6.64 -6.64 -10.95
N LEU A 211 6.22 -7.65 -10.17
CA LEU A 211 5.78 -7.47 -8.78
C LEU A 211 6.66 -8.24 -7.79
N CYS A 212 6.91 -7.64 -6.63
CA CYS A 212 7.64 -8.26 -5.55
C CYS A 212 6.81 -9.35 -4.86
N VAL A 213 7.36 -10.56 -4.72
CA VAL A 213 6.71 -11.72 -4.10
C VAL A 213 7.63 -12.36 -3.06
N THR A 214 7.04 -13.05 -2.07
CA THR A 214 7.78 -13.68 -0.97
C THR A 214 8.48 -14.98 -1.38
N SER A 215 7.96 -15.66 -2.40
CA SER A 215 8.60 -16.82 -2.99
C SER A 215 8.08 -17.04 -4.41
N CYS A 216 8.87 -17.74 -5.22
CA CYS A 216 8.43 -18.24 -6.53
C CYS A 216 7.75 -19.61 -6.46
N TYR A 217 7.59 -20.19 -5.26
CA TYR A 217 6.96 -21.50 -5.11
C TYR A 217 5.48 -21.44 -5.51
N GLY A 218 5.07 -22.28 -6.44
CA GLY A 218 3.70 -22.30 -6.97
C GLY A 218 3.40 -21.17 -7.96
N SER A 219 4.39 -20.37 -8.38
CA SER A 219 4.22 -19.45 -9.50
C SER A 219 3.93 -20.24 -10.78
N THR A 220 2.97 -19.74 -11.55
CA THR A 220 2.67 -20.25 -12.89
C THR A 220 3.27 -19.37 -13.98
N SER A 221 3.92 -18.26 -13.60
CA SER A 221 4.68 -17.41 -14.50
C SER A 221 6.05 -18.04 -14.74
N GLY A 222 6.47 -18.11 -16.01
CA GLY A 222 7.83 -18.50 -16.36
C GLY A 222 8.89 -17.43 -16.02
N ASP A 223 8.46 -16.28 -15.50
CA ASP A 223 9.28 -15.09 -15.23
C ASP A 223 9.36 -14.78 -13.72
N CYS A 224 9.29 -15.82 -12.87
CA CYS A 224 9.53 -15.67 -11.44
C CYS A 224 10.98 -15.99 -11.08
N GLY A 225 11.67 -15.07 -10.42
CA GLY A 225 13.04 -15.31 -9.98
C GLY A 225 13.62 -14.23 -9.07
N CYS A 226 14.82 -14.51 -8.57
CA CYS A 226 15.62 -13.53 -7.86
C CYS A 226 16.39 -12.69 -8.89
N GLN A 227 16.22 -11.36 -8.83
CA GLN A 227 16.87 -10.41 -9.75
C GLN A 227 18.14 -9.78 -9.17
N LYS A 228 18.49 -10.15 -7.94
CA LYS A 228 19.56 -9.55 -7.16
C LYS A 228 20.90 -10.21 -7.41
N THR A 229 21.96 -9.41 -7.36
CA THR A 229 23.35 -9.86 -7.49
C THR A 229 24.16 -9.61 -6.22
N CYS A 230 23.70 -8.70 -5.36
CA CYS A 230 24.43 -8.17 -4.20
C CYS A 230 25.83 -7.64 -4.53
N HIS A 231 26.11 -7.33 -5.79
CA HIS A 231 27.44 -6.93 -6.23
C HIS A 231 27.33 -5.85 -7.31
N HIS A 232 27.60 -4.62 -6.90
CA HIS A 232 27.62 -3.44 -7.75
C HIS A 232 29.02 -2.81 -7.66
N PRO A 233 29.85 -2.95 -8.72
CA PRO A 233 31.21 -2.43 -8.72
C PRO A 233 31.28 -0.97 -8.28
N ASP A 234 32.17 -0.68 -7.33
CA ASP A 234 32.39 0.65 -6.72
C ASP A 234 31.20 1.24 -5.93
N VAL A 235 30.11 0.48 -5.75
CA VAL A 235 28.90 0.94 -5.05
C VAL A 235 28.64 0.12 -3.79
N GLY A 236 28.60 -1.21 -3.92
CA GLY A 236 28.27 -2.09 -2.81
C GLY A 236 28.54 -3.56 -3.11
N GLU A 237 28.79 -4.32 -2.07
CA GLU A 237 29.01 -5.76 -2.14
C GLU A 237 28.42 -6.44 -0.91
N GLY A 238 27.83 -7.61 -1.10
CA GLY A 238 27.19 -8.37 -0.05
C GLY A 238 27.05 -9.84 -0.39
N VAL A 239 26.39 -10.57 0.52
CA VAL A 239 26.08 -11.99 0.35
C VAL A 239 24.59 -12.14 0.05
N LEU A 240 24.28 -12.81 -1.06
CA LEU A 240 22.90 -13.14 -1.44
C LEU A 240 22.38 -14.33 -0.63
N ASP A 241 21.22 -14.16 0.00
CA ASP A 241 20.40 -15.29 0.43
C ASP A 241 19.44 -15.68 -0.71
N GLU A 242 19.72 -16.82 -1.35
CA GLU A 242 18.94 -17.33 -2.48
C GLU A 242 17.51 -17.77 -2.08
N HIS A 243 17.24 -18.04 -0.80
CA HIS A 243 15.92 -18.52 -0.34
C HIS A 243 14.94 -17.39 -0.12
N THR A 244 15.43 -16.21 0.26
CA THR A 244 14.64 -15.00 0.49
C THR A 244 14.81 -13.96 -0.61
N CYS A 245 15.82 -14.13 -1.48
CA CYS A 245 16.29 -13.13 -2.43
C CYS A 245 16.57 -11.79 -1.74
N THR A 246 17.41 -11.82 -0.70
CA THR A 246 17.85 -10.64 0.04
C THR A 246 19.35 -10.57 0.13
N CYS A 247 19.91 -9.37 0.07
CA CYS A 247 21.34 -9.15 0.21
C CYS A 247 21.68 -8.77 1.64
N ASN A 248 22.69 -9.41 2.20
CA ASN A 248 23.37 -8.93 3.39
C ASN A 248 24.61 -8.13 2.94
N CYS A 249 24.45 -6.82 2.79
CA CYS A 249 25.49 -5.93 2.29
C CYS A 249 26.64 -5.77 3.30
N ALA A 250 27.86 -6.05 2.85
CA ALA A 250 29.08 -5.77 3.59
C ALA A 250 29.43 -4.27 3.53
N PHE A 251 29.14 -3.62 2.41
CA PHE A 251 29.10 -2.17 2.23
C PHE A 251 28.12 -1.82 1.09
N GLY A 252 27.70 -0.56 1.02
CA GLY A 252 26.61 -0.13 0.15
C GLY A 252 25.24 -0.32 0.82
N LEU A 253 24.24 0.36 0.27
CA LEU A 253 22.87 0.39 0.79
C LEU A 253 21.90 -0.21 -0.22
N GLY A 254 20.64 -0.33 0.21
CA GLY A 254 19.57 -0.83 -0.63
C GLY A 254 19.45 -2.36 -0.63
N PRO A 255 18.35 -2.87 -1.20
CA PRO A 255 18.02 -4.29 -1.12
C PRO A 255 18.92 -5.20 -1.96
N ASP A 256 19.70 -4.65 -2.89
CA ASP A 256 20.68 -5.31 -3.76
C ASP A 256 22.11 -4.78 -3.59
N CYS A 257 22.39 -3.99 -2.54
CA CYS A 257 23.67 -3.27 -2.33
C CYS A 257 24.02 -2.30 -3.48
N GLU A 258 23.00 -1.75 -4.12
CA GLU A 258 23.08 -0.95 -5.34
C GLU A 258 23.02 0.56 -5.09
N GLU A 259 22.85 0.98 -3.84
CA GLU A 259 22.85 2.38 -3.45
C GLU A 259 24.19 2.74 -2.80
N LEU A 260 24.73 3.90 -3.15
CA LEU A 260 25.97 4.40 -2.56
C LEU A 260 25.78 4.62 -1.06
N CYS A 261 26.77 4.18 -0.30
CA CYS A 261 26.88 4.50 1.13
C CYS A 261 27.46 5.92 1.30
N GLU A 262 26.66 6.94 0.96
CA GLU A 262 27.03 8.35 1.04
C GLU A 262 26.18 9.10 2.07
N ASN A 263 26.81 9.98 2.85
CA ASN A 263 26.09 10.85 3.78
C ASN A 263 25.27 11.88 2.98
N PRO A 264 23.97 12.06 3.28
CA PRO A 264 23.19 13.13 2.67
C PRO A 264 23.85 14.48 2.97
N GLN A 265 23.94 15.35 1.95
CA GLN A 265 24.49 16.70 2.07
C GLN A 265 23.36 17.74 1.89
N PRO A 266 22.49 17.92 2.90
CA PRO A 266 21.36 18.84 2.80
C PRO A 266 21.79 20.32 2.81
N TYR A 267 23.00 20.62 3.29
CA TYR A 267 23.51 21.98 3.41
C TYR A 267 24.87 22.10 2.70
N ILE A 268 25.04 23.18 1.93
CA ILE A 268 26.26 23.41 1.13
C ILE A 268 27.49 23.64 2.01
N ASP A 269 27.31 24.27 3.17
CA ASP A 269 28.40 24.72 4.05
C ASP A 269 28.42 24.02 5.41
N PHE A 270 27.64 22.94 5.57
CA PHE A 270 27.53 22.24 6.86
C PHE A 270 27.38 20.74 6.67
N ASP A 271 28.40 19.99 7.09
CA ASP A 271 28.38 18.53 7.11
C ASP A 271 27.94 18.04 8.50
N PHE A 272 26.63 17.87 8.64
CA PHE A 272 26.02 17.36 9.86
C PHE A 272 26.57 15.99 10.26
N CYS A 273 26.87 15.13 9.29
CA CYS A 273 27.38 13.80 9.55
C CYS A 273 28.83 13.80 10.01
N ALA A 274 29.64 14.76 9.57
CA ALA A 274 30.99 14.96 10.12
C ALA A 274 30.96 15.39 11.59
N ASP A 275 30.06 16.30 11.97
CA ASP A 275 29.93 16.77 13.36
C ASP A 275 29.50 15.63 14.32
N MET A 276 28.60 14.77 13.85
CA MET A 276 28.10 13.61 14.62
C MET A 276 29.09 12.44 14.65
N ASN A 277 30.14 12.43 13.82
CA ASN A 277 31.13 11.35 13.78
C ASN A 277 32.18 11.49 14.90
N ASN A 278 31.73 11.38 16.15
CA ASN A 278 32.56 11.47 17.34
C ASN A 278 32.22 10.35 18.34
N PRO A 279 33.13 9.95 19.25
CA PRO A 279 32.93 8.80 20.14
C PRO A 279 31.67 8.88 21.01
N ASP A 280 31.27 10.07 21.48
CA ASP A 280 30.12 10.23 22.36
C ASP A 280 28.80 9.97 21.59
N SER A 281 28.70 10.52 20.37
CA SER A 281 27.56 10.30 19.47
C SER A 281 27.52 8.88 18.89
N CYS A 282 28.66 8.17 18.83
CA CYS A 282 28.71 6.78 18.39
C CYS A 282 28.02 5.81 19.37
N GLU A 283 28.04 6.12 20.67
CA GLU A 283 27.36 5.30 21.69
C GLU A 283 25.92 5.76 21.93
N LEU A 284 25.66 7.07 21.89
CA LEU A 284 24.36 7.63 22.25
C LEU A 284 23.38 7.73 21.09
N ASP A 285 23.87 7.94 19.87
CA ASP A 285 23.07 8.26 18.68
C ASP A 285 23.27 7.25 17.54
N GLN A 286 23.70 6.02 17.86
CA GLN A 286 24.04 4.99 16.87
C GLN A 286 22.93 4.74 15.85
N ASP A 287 21.69 4.54 16.32
CA ASP A 287 20.53 4.29 15.45
C ASP A 287 20.25 5.48 14.51
N PHE A 288 20.42 6.70 15.04
CA PHE A 288 20.19 7.92 14.28
C PHE A 288 21.28 8.11 13.20
N GLN A 289 22.55 7.81 13.52
CA GLN A 289 23.64 7.82 12.55
C GLN A 289 23.48 6.75 11.48
N GLN A 290 23.02 5.55 11.82
CA GLN A 290 22.73 4.50 10.84
C GLN A 290 21.67 4.90 9.82
N GLN A 291 20.69 5.70 10.24
CA GLN A 291 19.61 6.15 9.36
C GLN A 291 19.98 7.38 8.53
N ASN A 292 20.76 8.31 9.08
CA ASN A 292 20.96 9.63 8.49
C ASN A 292 22.39 9.89 8.01
N CYS A 293 23.35 9.10 8.44
CA CYS A 293 24.77 9.24 8.11
C CYS A 293 25.39 7.88 7.76
N PRO A 294 24.86 7.20 6.73
CA PRO A 294 25.22 5.81 6.46
C PRO A 294 26.72 5.61 6.16
N ALA A 295 27.40 6.59 5.56
CA ALA A 295 28.84 6.51 5.30
C ALA A 295 29.65 6.46 6.61
N ASN A 296 29.11 6.99 7.70
CA ASN A 296 29.73 6.88 9.02
C ASN A 296 29.60 5.48 9.61
N CYS A 297 28.81 4.55 9.09
CA CYS A 297 28.70 3.20 9.68
C CYS A 297 29.81 2.24 9.23
N ASP A 298 30.39 2.48 8.05
CA ASP A 298 31.56 1.74 7.57
C ASP A 298 32.89 2.42 7.93
N TYR A 299 32.91 3.75 8.07
CA TYR A 299 34.12 4.56 8.30
C TYR A 299 34.15 5.38 9.60
N GLY A 300 33.01 5.58 10.26
CA GLY A 300 32.87 6.22 11.57
C GLY A 300 32.44 5.20 12.62
N CYS A 301 32.68 5.49 13.90
CA CYS A 301 32.22 4.65 15.01
C CYS A 301 32.62 3.16 15.04
N ARG A 302 33.46 2.64 14.13
CA ARG A 302 34.15 1.37 14.33
C ARG A 302 35.28 1.60 15.35
N SER A 303 35.25 0.89 16.47
CA SER A 303 36.50 0.51 17.13
C SER A 303 37.34 -0.20 16.07
N ALA A 304 38.54 0.32 15.81
CA ALA A 304 39.51 -0.36 14.95
C ALA A 304 39.67 -1.84 15.41
N PRO A 305 39.95 -2.79 14.50
CA PRO A 305 40.49 -4.07 14.94
C PRO A 305 41.78 -3.86 15.77
#